data_AF-L7F482-F1
#
_entry.id   AF-L7F482-F1
#
_cell.length_a   1.000
_cell.length_b   1.000
_cell.length_c   1.000
_cell.angle_alpha   90.00
_cell.angle_beta   90.00
_cell.angle_gamma   90.00
#
_symmetry.space_group_name_H-M   'P 1'
#
loop_
_entity.id
_entity.type
_entity.pdbx_description
1 polymer ?
#
loop_
_entity_poly.entity_id
_entity_poly.type
_entity_poly.pdbx_seq_one_letter_code
_entity_poly.pdbx_strand_id
1 'polypeptide(L)'
;MRGGAYFTGHTRLLRDAITFTEAGKPSTAAVMFSDVISAGALSNRDTGFFNARRAAALALSGEPDEAARVGKSSAEVAHDMKSERTVRVLGEVLQTLDRWRTRPAVREFREALSA
;
A
#
# COMPACT_ATOMS: atom_id res chain seq x y z
N MET A 1 16.28 13.18 22.52
CA MET A 1 15.85 12.22 21.48
C MET A 1 14.55 12.73 20.87
N ARG A 2 14.57 13.20 19.62
CA ARG A 2 13.44 13.88 18.94
C ARG A 2 12.68 12.88 18.05
N GLY A 3 11.52 12.42 18.48
CA GLY A 3 10.63 11.51 17.74
C GLY A 3 9.52 12.21 16.95
N GLY A 4 9.82 13.31 16.24
CA GLY A 4 8.77 14.17 15.64
C GLY A 4 8.79 14.34 14.12
N ALA A 5 9.89 14.03 13.43
CA ALA A 5 10.05 14.41 12.01
C ALA A 5 9.55 13.37 10.99
N TYR A 6 9.42 12.10 11.37
CA TYR A 6 8.95 11.03 10.47
C TYR A 6 7.44 11.08 10.23
N PHE A 7 6.68 11.68 11.15
CA PHE A 7 5.23 11.82 11.06
C PHE A 7 4.81 12.90 10.03
N THR A 8 5.57 14.00 9.95
CA THR A 8 5.33 15.13 9.04
C THR A 8 5.70 14.82 7.59
N GLY A 9 6.76 14.04 7.35
CA GLY A 9 7.10 13.53 6.01
C GLY A 9 6.03 12.57 5.48
N HIS A 10 5.52 11.68 6.33
CA HIS A 10 4.43 10.76 5.98
C HIS A 10 3.12 11.47 5.69
N THR A 11 2.78 12.56 6.40
CA THR A 11 1.56 13.36 6.12
C THR A 11 1.69 14.19 4.84
N ARG A 12 2.89 14.69 4.52
CA ARG A 12 3.15 15.35 3.24
C ARG A 12 3.08 14.38 2.07
N LEU A 13 3.69 13.19 2.19
CA LEU A 13 3.53 12.10 1.22
C LEU A 13 2.08 11.59 1.10
N LEU A 14 1.29 11.65 2.18
CA LEU A 14 -0.14 11.30 2.18
C LEU A 14 -0.94 12.32 1.36
N ARG A 15 -0.69 13.61 1.57
CA ARG A 15 -1.33 14.68 0.81
C ARG A 15 -0.85 14.71 -0.63
N ASP A 16 0.43 14.54 -0.89
CA ASP A 16 1.00 14.50 -2.24
C ASP A 16 0.48 13.28 -3.02
N ALA A 17 0.30 12.12 -2.38
CA ALA A 17 -0.30 10.95 -3.04
C ALA A 17 -1.77 11.19 -3.43
N ILE A 18 -2.57 11.83 -2.56
CA ILE A 18 -3.93 12.28 -2.90
C ILE A 18 -3.88 13.29 -4.06
N THR A 19 -2.97 14.26 -4.00
CA THR A 19 -2.76 15.25 -5.07
C THR A 19 -2.29 14.60 -6.38
N PHE A 20 -1.50 13.52 -6.36
CA PHE A 20 -1.04 12.80 -7.56
C PHE A 20 -2.10 11.86 -8.14
N THR A 21 -2.98 11.31 -7.30
CA THR A 21 -4.20 10.64 -7.74
C THR A 21 -5.13 11.64 -8.44
N GLU A 22 -5.31 12.84 -7.87
CA GLU A 22 -6.11 13.90 -8.51
C GLU A 22 -5.42 14.55 -9.71
N ALA A 23 -4.09 14.54 -9.78
CA ALA A 23 -3.30 15.05 -10.91
C ALA A 23 -3.08 14.02 -12.05
N GLY A 24 -3.70 12.83 -11.96
CA GLY A 24 -3.67 11.83 -13.04
C GLY A 24 -2.34 11.09 -13.24
N LYS A 25 -1.45 11.05 -12.23
CA LYS A 25 -0.17 10.30 -12.28
C LYS A 25 0.05 9.27 -11.15
N PRO A 26 -0.95 8.44 -10.80
CA PRO A 26 -0.82 7.46 -9.72
C PRO A 26 0.19 6.32 -10.02
N SER A 27 0.50 6.08 -11.30
CA SER A 27 1.52 5.12 -11.73
C SER A 27 2.96 5.53 -11.34
N THR A 28 3.26 6.83 -11.30
CA THR A 28 4.59 7.32 -10.87
C THR A 28 4.85 7.04 -9.39
N ALA A 29 3.83 7.16 -8.54
CA ALA A 29 3.95 6.82 -7.12
C ALA A 29 4.23 5.33 -6.93
N ALA A 30 3.60 4.47 -7.73
CA ALA A 30 3.81 3.03 -7.67
C ALA A 30 5.24 2.62 -8.09
N VAL A 31 5.83 3.32 -9.06
CA VAL A 31 7.23 3.12 -9.49
C VAL A 31 8.20 3.55 -8.39
N MET A 32 8.00 4.73 -7.79
CA MET A 32 8.86 5.22 -6.69
C MET A 32 8.86 4.27 -5.49
N PHE A 33 7.70 3.71 -5.12
CA PHE A 33 7.67 2.69 -4.06
C PHE A 33 8.39 1.40 -4.47
N SER A 34 8.28 0.98 -5.74
CA SER A 34 8.99 -0.20 -6.25
C SER A 34 10.50 -0.01 -6.16
N ASP A 35 11.03 1.14 -6.60
CA ASP A 35 12.47 1.41 -6.59
C ASP A 35 13.05 1.40 -5.18
N VAL A 36 12.35 2.00 -4.20
CA VAL A 36 12.78 2.02 -2.80
C VAL A 36 12.77 0.62 -2.17
N ILE A 37 11.81 -0.23 -2.55
CA ILE A 37 11.75 -1.62 -2.09
C ILE A 37 12.87 -2.44 -2.73
N SER A 38 13.08 -2.31 -4.04
CA SER A 38 14.13 -3.01 -4.78
C SER A 38 15.54 -2.59 -4.37
N ALA A 39 15.73 -1.38 -3.84
CA ALA A 39 17.00 -0.92 -3.28
C ALA A 39 17.45 -1.70 -2.02
N GLY A 40 16.59 -2.51 -1.41
CA GLY A 40 16.96 -3.45 -0.35
C GLY A 40 17.40 -2.81 0.98
N ALA A 41 17.26 -1.50 1.12
CA ALA A 41 17.66 -0.74 2.31
C ALA A 41 16.61 -0.76 3.43
N LEU A 42 15.44 -1.37 3.19
CA LEU A 42 14.31 -1.39 4.10
C LEU A 42 14.30 -2.64 4.97
N SER A 43 13.89 -2.49 6.22
CA SER A 43 13.54 -3.65 7.06
C SER A 43 12.31 -4.36 6.49
N ASN A 44 12.15 -5.66 6.74
CA ASN A 44 10.96 -6.41 6.31
C ASN A 44 9.65 -5.72 6.74
N ARG A 45 9.66 -5.11 7.93
CA ARG A 45 8.53 -4.33 8.46
C ARG A 45 8.20 -3.10 7.60
N ASP A 46 9.22 -2.36 7.19
CA ASP A 46 9.04 -1.17 6.35
C ASP A 46 8.65 -1.55 4.92
N THR A 47 9.21 -2.64 4.39
CA THR A 47 8.84 -3.20 3.08
C THR A 47 7.35 -3.55 3.02
N GLY A 48 6.81 -4.18 4.06
CA GLY A 48 5.37 -4.42 4.17
C GLY A 48 4.58 -3.10 4.18
N PHE A 49 4.97 -2.14 5.01
CA PHE A 49 4.26 -0.85 5.07
C PHE A 49 4.28 -0.09 3.74
N PHE A 50 5.41 -0.04 3.04
CA PHE A 50 5.52 0.65 1.76
C PHE A 50 4.78 -0.08 0.62
N ASN A 51 4.73 -1.41 0.64
CA ASN A 51 3.91 -2.18 -0.29
C ASN A 51 2.41 -1.92 -0.09
N ALA A 52 1.91 -1.84 1.15
CA ALA A 52 0.53 -1.45 1.42
C ALA A 52 0.19 -0.07 0.82
N ARG A 53 1.14 0.87 0.88
CA ARG A 53 0.96 2.21 0.29
C ARG A 53 1.02 2.20 -1.24
N ARG A 54 1.86 1.36 -1.84
CA ARG A 54 1.90 1.12 -3.29
C ARG A 54 0.58 0.53 -3.79
N ALA A 55 0.04 -0.45 -3.07
CA ALA A 55 -1.26 -1.05 -3.38
C ALA A 55 -2.39 0.01 -3.37
N ALA A 56 -2.39 0.94 -2.41
CA ALA A 56 -3.34 2.05 -2.38
C ALA A 56 -3.23 2.94 -3.64
N ALA A 57 -2.02 3.29 -4.06
CA ALA A 57 -1.80 4.10 -5.25
C ALA A 57 -2.29 3.40 -6.53
N LEU A 58 -2.05 2.10 -6.65
CA LEU A 58 -2.52 1.29 -7.78
C LEU A 58 -4.04 1.10 -7.81
N ALA A 59 -4.67 0.93 -6.64
CA ALA A 59 -6.13 0.85 -6.55
C ALA A 59 -6.78 2.14 -7.05
N LEU A 60 -6.17 3.28 -6.71
CA LEU A 60 -6.59 4.60 -7.16
C LEU A 60 -6.22 4.90 -8.62
N SER A 61 -5.17 4.26 -9.18
CA SER A 61 -4.81 4.38 -10.60
C SER A 61 -5.75 3.66 -11.56
N GLY A 62 -6.65 2.82 -11.02
CA GLY A 62 -7.47 1.95 -11.84
C GLY A 62 -6.75 0.67 -12.27
N GLU A 63 -5.69 0.28 -11.56
CA GLU A 63 -4.99 -1.01 -11.71
C GLU A 63 -5.31 -1.96 -10.54
N PRO A 64 -6.57 -2.42 -10.40
CA PRO A 64 -7.01 -3.18 -9.24
C PRO A 64 -6.32 -4.54 -9.08
N ASP A 65 -5.90 -5.17 -10.19
CA ASP A 65 -5.28 -6.50 -10.15
C ASP A 65 -3.86 -6.44 -9.59
N GLU A 66 -3.08 -5.45 -10.04
CA GLU A 66 -1.73 -5.22 -9.51
C GLU A 66 -1.81 -4.65 -8.08
N ALA A 67 -2.78 -3.78 -7.79
CA ALA A 67 -3.04 -3.32 -6.42
C ALA A 67 -3.30 -4.49 -5.46
N ALA A 68 -4.12 -5.45 -5.87
CA ALA A 68 -4.46 -6.60 -5.05
C ALA A 68 -3.28 -7.57 -4.88
N ARG A 69 -2.48 -7.80 -5.94
CA ARG A 69 -1.25 -8.59 -5.84
C ARG A 69 -0.25 -8.00 -4.84
N VAL A 70 -0.01 -6.69 -4.94
CA VAL A 70 0.91 -5.98 -4.05
C VAL A 70 0.35 -5.92 -2.62
N GLY A 71 -0.96 -5.72 -2.49
CA GLY A 71 -1.67 -5.76 -1.20
C GLY A 71 -1.57 -7.13 -0.53
N LYS A 72 -1.71 -8.23 -1.28
CA LYS A 72 -1.57 -9.60 -0.77
C LYS A 72 -0.20 -9.87 -0.19
N SER A 73 0.86 -9.58 -0.96
CA SER A 73 2.25 -9.73 -0.47
C SER A 73 2.51 -8.86 0.77
N SER A 74 1.91 -7.68 0.83
CA SER A 74 1.98 -6.82 2.01
C SER A 74 1.20 -7.38 3.21
N ALA A 75 0.09 -8.09 3.00
CA ALA A 75 -0.72 -8.67 4.07
C ALA A 75 0.03 -9.81 4.77
N GLU A 76 0.69 -10.68 4.00
CA GLU A 76 1.54 -11.76 4.52
C GLU A 76 2.63 -11.20 5.44
N VAL A 77 3.34 -10.16 5.00
CA VAL A 77 4.35 -9.48 5.82
C VAL A 77 3.73 -8.77 7.03
N ALA A 78 2.53 -8.19 6.89
CA ALA A 78 1.87 -7.51 8.00
C ALA A 78 1.48 -8.47 9.13
N HIS A 79 1.03 -9.68 8.78
CA HIS A 79 0.69 -10.75 9.72
C HIS A 79 1.93 -11.30 10.41
N ASP A 80 2.97 -11.60 9.66
CA ASP A 80 4.26 -12.05 10.20
C ASP A 80 4.85 -11.04 11.20
N MET A 81 4.68 -9.75 10.91
CA MET A 81 5.22 -8.65 11.73
C MET A 81 4.23 -8.12 12.78
N LYS A 82 3.02 -8.70 12.89
CA LYS A 82 1.90 -8.25 13.74
C LYS A 82 1.67 -6.73 13.68
N SER A 83 1.74 -6.16 12.48
CA SER A 83 1.68 -4.72 12.27
C SER A 83 0.25 -4.24 12.02
N GLU A 84 -0.47 -3.89 13.09
CA GLU A 84 -1.84 -3.34 13.01
C GLU A 84 -1.95 -2.13 12.09
N ARG A 85 -0.91 -1.28 12.06
CA ARG A 85 -0.84 -0.11 11.18
C ARG A 85 -0.87 -0.50 9.71
N THR A 86 -0.17 -1.57 9.33
CA THR A 86 -0.13 -2.05 7.94
C THR A 86 -1.46 -2.68 7.55
N VAL A 87 -2.04 -3.51 8.44
CA VAL A 87 -3.38 -4.10 8.25
C VAL A 87 -4.44 -3.02 8.03
N ARG A 88 -4.40 -1.93 8.80
CA ARG A 88 -5.34 -0.82 8.64
C ARG A 88 -5.26 -0.17 7.25
N VAL A 89 -4.06 0.08 6.75
CA VAL A 89 -3.86 0.63 5.39
C VAL A 89 -4.39 -0.34 4.34
N LEU A 90 -4.11 -1.63 4.47
CA LEU A 90 -4.63 -2.66 3.55
C LEU A 90 -6.16 -2.74 3.57
N GLY A 91 -6.79 -2.51 4.72
CA GLY A 91 -8.24 -2.39 4.83
C GLY A 91 -8.80 -1.18 4.06
N GLU A 92 -8.11 -0.04 4.06
CA GLU A 92 -8.48 1.14 3.25
C GLU A 92 -8.32 0.85 1.74
N VAL A 93 -7.29 0.06 1.35
CA VAL A 93 -7.12 -0.41 -0.04
C VAL A 93 -8.29 -1.31 -0.45
N LEU A 94 -8.70 -2.27 0.39
CA LEU A 94 -9.85 -3.13 0.09
C LEU A 94 -11.17 -2.36 -0.05
N GLN A 95 -11.37 -1.30 0.74
CA GLN A 95 -12.54 -0.42 0.58
C GLN A 95 -12.52 0.29 -0.78
N THR A 96 -11.35 0.79 -1.20
CA THR A 96 -11.17 1.39 -2.53
C THR A 96 -11.40 0.36 -3.64
N LEU A 97 -10.96 -0.88 -3.41
CA LEU A 97 -11.10 -2.00 -4.34
C LEU A 97 -12.51 -2.64 -4.32
N ASP A 98 -13.43 -2.21 -3.46
CA ASP A 98 -14.74 -2.87 -3.30
C ASP A 98 -15.57 -2.85 -4.59
N ARG A 99 -15.45 -1.79 -5.40
CA ARG A 99 -16.06 -1.72 -6.74
C ARG A 99 -15.57 -2.81 -7.70
N TRP A 100 -14.43 -3.44 -7.43
CA TRP A 100 -13.86 -4.57 -8.18
C TRP A 100 -13.82 -5.88 -7.37
N ARG A 101 -14.63 -6.00 -6.31
CA ARG A 101 -14.66 -7.18 -5.41
C ARG A 101 -14.90 -8.52 -6.11
N THR A 102 -15.45 -8.51 -7.32
CA THR A 102 -15.71 -9.72 -8.13
C THR A 102 -14.45 -10.23 -8.83
N ARG A 103 -13.37 -9.44 -8.89
CA ARG A 103 -12.11 -9.85 -9.50
C ARG A 103 -11.38 -10.87 -8.61
N PRO A 104 -10.81 -11.95 -9.18
CA PRO A 104 -10.11 -12.98 -8.41
C PRO A 104 -8.97 -12.41 -7.53
N ALA A 105 -8.15 -11.52 -8.08
CA ALA A 105 -7.03 -10.92 -7.34
C ALA A 105 -7.48 -10.17 -6.07
N VAL A 106 -8.58 -9.41 -6.17
CA VAL A 106 -9.15 -8.67 -5.02
C VAL A 106 -9.71 -9.61 -3.95
N ARG A 107 -10.30 -10.74 -4.38
CA ARG A 107 -10.77 -11.79 -3.46
C ARG A 107 -9.61 -12.43 -2.71
N GLU A 108 -8.57 -12.85 -3.42
CA GLU A 108 -7.37 -13.43 -2.81
C GLU A 108 -6.70 -12.47 -1.83
N PHE A 109 -6.64 -11.18 -2.18
CA PHE A 109 -6.10 -10.17 -1.27
C PHE A 109 -6.95 -10.04 0.00
N ARG A 110 -8.29 -10.02 -0.14
CA ARG A 110 -9.19 -9.99 1.02
C ARG A 110 -9.00 -11.21 1.91
N GLU A 111 -8.92 -12.40 1.31
CA GLU A 111 -8.69 -13.66 2.03
C GLU A 111 -7.36 -13.62 2.78
N ALA A 112 -6.28 -13.17 2.14
CA ALA A 112 -4.96 -13.05 2.76
C ALA A 112 -4.92 -12.03 3.92
N LEU A 113 -5.69 -10.95 3.85
CA LEU A 113 -5.77 -9.98 4.95
C LEU A 113 -6.59 -10.51 6.15
N SER A 114 -7.53 -11.41 5.90
CA SER A 114 -8.38 -12.02 6.93
C SER A 114 -7.85 -13.34 7.50
N ALA A 115 -6.83 -13.93 6.86
CA ALA A 115 -6.14 -15.14 7.32
C ALA A 115 -5.35 -14.87 8.61
#